data_AF-A0A661RYV9-F1
#
_entry.id   AF-A0A661RYV9-F1
#
_cell.length_a   1.000
_cell.length_b   1.000
_cell.length_c   1.000
_cell.angle_alpha   90.00
_cell.angle_beta   90.00
_cell.angle_gamma   90.00
#
_symmetry.space_group_name_H-M   'P 1'
#
loop_
_entity.id
_entity.type
_entity.pdbx_description
1 polymer ?
#
loop_
_entity_poly.entity_id
_entity_poly.type
_entity_poly.pdbx_seq_one_letter_code
_entity_poly.pdbx_strand_id
1 'polypeptide(L)'
;MTKKVKFTIWGKDLDPAAVSQMEDAVSLSVSVKGALMPDAHLGYGLPIGGVLAVKDAVIPYAVGVDIACRMKLSVLPIPFTGYEDHKQLLRQALETQTNFGVGEEFSRPRQHRVMDEDWSFCPVVKSLKDKAHKQLGTSGSGNHFAEFGKLSLARDDIGLKAGEYLALLTHSGSRGAGARIASHYSKLAKRLHPELGKPLNNLAWLDMKKEEGIEYFKAMELMGRYASASHE
;
A
#
# COMPACT_ATOMS: atom_id res chain seq x y z
N MET A 1 34.17 -2.64 0.95
CA MET A 1 33.08 -2.10 1.79
C MET A 1 32.37 -1.01 0.99
N THR A 2 31.12 -1.23 0.57
CA THR A 2 30.28 -0.18 -0.01
C THR A 2 30.03 0.89 1.04
N LYS A 3 30.17 2.16 0.65
CA LYS A 3 29.98 3.31 1.54
C LYS A 3 28.51 3.37 1.96
N LYS A 4 28.21 3.19 3.26
CA LYS A 4 26.86 3.37 3.80
C LYS A 4 26.36 4.77 3.46
N VAL A 5 25.18 4.88 2.85
CA VAL A 5 24.58 6.18 2.56
C VAL A 5 23.94 6.76 3.82
N LYS A 6 23.86 8.09 3.89
CA LYS A 6 23.26 8.78 5.05
C LYS A 6 21.74 8.65 5.01
N PHE A 7 21.12 8.57 6.19
CA PHE A 7 19.68 8.75 6.36
C PHE A 7 19.38 9.77 7.45
N THR A 8 18.19 10.37 7.37
CA THR A 8 17.69 11.33 8.35
C THR A 8 16.59 10.68 9.18
N ILE A 9 16.66 10.84 10.49
CA ILE A 9 15.60 10.41 11.42
C ILE A 9 14.70 11.60 11.72
N TRP A 10 13.40 11.41 11.55
CA TRP A 10 12.35 12.35 11.95
C TRP A 10 11.61 11.72 13.13
N GLY A 11 11.74 12.31 14.33
CA GLY A 11 11.16 11.75 15.56
C GLY A 11 12.21 11.57 16.67
N LYS A 12 11.74 11.13 17.84
CA LYS A 12 12.57 10.81 19.02
C LYS A 12 12.15 9.43 19.53
N ASP A 13 13.08 8.75 20.22
CA ASP A 13 12.81 7.47 20.89
C ASP A 13 12.23 6.38 19.96
N LEU A 14 12.73 6.34 18.71
CA LEU A 14 12.33 5.33 17.74
C LEU A 14 12.75 3.92 18.18
N ASP A 15 11.99 2.92 17.74
CA ASP A 15 12.28 1.51 17.93
C ASP A 15 13.72 1.17 17.42
N PRO A 16 14.63 0.71 18.31
CA PRO A 16 15.99 0.35 17.91
C PRO A 16 16.05 -0.71 16.80
N ALA A 17 15.06 -1.59 16.73
CA ALA A 17 14.99 -2.60 15.67
C ALA A 17 14.67 -1.96 14.31
N ALA A 18 13.83 -0.93 14.26
CA ALA A 18 13.54 -0.17 13.04
C ALA A 18 14.78 0.62 12.58
N VAL A 19 15.51 1.23 13.52
CA VAL A 19 16.78 1.92 13.21
C VAL A 19 17.79 0.93 12.62
N SER A 20 17.95 -0.25 13.22
CA SER A 20 18.84 -1.29 12.71
C SER A 20 18.44 -1.77 11.31
N GLN A 21 17.15 -1.98 11.03
CA GLN A 21 16.68 -2.29 9.67
C GLN A 21 17.00 -1.18 8.67
N MET A 22 16.90 0.08 9.08
CA MET A 22 17.27 1.21 8.23
C MET A 22 18.78 1.24 7.96
N GLU A 23 19.62 0.95 8.96
CA GLU A 23 21.07 0.85 8.81
C GLU A 23 21.50 -0.26 7.84
N ASP A 24 20.79 -1.39 7.87
CA ASP A 24 20.94 -2.49 6.90
C ASP A 24 20.53 -2.02 5.49
N ALA A 25 19.38 -1.36 5.37
CA ALA A 25 18.87 -0.85 4.10
C ALA A 25 19.82 0.16 3.42
N VAL A 26 20.42 1.08 4.17
CA VAL A 26 21.37 2.06 3.61
C VAL A 26 22.76 1.48 3.34
N SER A 27 23.02 0.23 3.71
CA SER A 27 24.30 -0.45 3.45
C SER A 27 24.38 -1.12 2.07
N LEU A 28 23.24 -1.30 1.41
CA LEU A 28 23.15 -1.93 0.08
C LEU A 28 23.89 -1.09 -0.97
N SER A 29 24.44 -1.76 -1.97
CA SER A 29 25.14 -1.12 -3.09
C SER A 29 24.23 -0.24 -3.95
N VAL A 30 22.93 -0.55 -3.99
CA VAL A 30 21.91 0.20 -4.75
C VAL A 30 21.36 1.41 -4.00
N SER A 31 21.64 1.55 -2.70
CA SER A 31 21.07 2.60 -1.86
C SER A 31 21.70 3.97 -2.15
N VAL A 32 20.86 5.00 -2.21
CA VAL A 32 21.25 6.38 -2.53
C VAL A 32 21.07 7.30 -1.32
N LYS A 33 19.91 7.21 -0.64
CA LYS A 33 19.57 8.03 0.52
C LYS A 33 18.45 7.36 1.31
N GLY A 34 18.38 7.64 2.61
CA GLY A 34 17.29 7.17 3.44
C GLY A 34 16.60 8.27 4.25
N ALA A 35 15.40 8.00 4.73
CA ALA A 35 14.78 8.69 5.84
C ALA A 35 13.96 7.71 6.68
N LEU A 36 13.83 7.98 7.97
CA LEU A 36 13.04 7.20 8.91
C LEU A 36 12.02 8.13 9.57
N MET A 37 10.74 7.78 9.48
CA MET A 37 9.61 8.61 9.93
C MET A 37 9.31 8.38 11.43
N PRO A 38 8.54 9.28 12.08
CA PRO A 38 8.30 9.20 13.53
C PRO A 38 7.52 7.96 13.98
N ASP A 39 6.76 7.35 13.08
CA ASP A 39 5.95 6.15 13.29
C ASP A 39 6.72 4.85 12.99
N ALA A 40 8.03 4.95 12.80
CA ALA A 40 8.82 3.80 12.36
C ALA A 40 8.87 2.67 13.38
N HIS A 41 8.67 1.45 12.88
CA HIS A 41 8.69 0.22 13.66
C HIS A 41 9.11 -0.96 12.78
N LEU A 42 9.38 -2.10 13.42
CA LEU A 42 9.84 -3.32 12.76
C LEU A 42 8.97 -3.72 11.55
N GLY A 43 9.60 -3.84 10.38
CA GLY A 43 8.98 -4.29 9.13
C GLY A 43 9.64 -5.54 8.56
N TYR A 44 9.42 -5.79 7.26
CA TYR A 44 10.06 -6.87 6.52
C TYR A 44 11.15 -6.30 5.61
N GLY A 45 12.41 -6.34 6.03
CA GLY A 45 13.52 -5.73 5.28
C GLY A 45 13.64 -4.24 5.62
N LEU A 46 12.92 -3.38 4.89
CA LEU A 46 12.81 -1.95 5.26
C LEU A 46 11.84 -1.81 6.45
N PRO A 47 12.10 -0.95 7.45
CA PRO A 47 11.15 -0.72 8.51
C PRO A 47 9.88 -0.06 7.95
N ILE A 48 8.73 -0.29 8.59
CA ILE A 48 7.54 0.52 8.34
C ILE A 48 7.88 1.95 8.78
N GLY A 49 7.42 2.96 8.04
CA GLY A 49 7.88 4.35 8.20
C GLY A 49 9.28 4.62 7.63
N GLY A 50 9.91 3.65 6.96
CA GLY A 50 11.16 3.84 6.23
C GLY A 50 10.95 4.39 4.82
N VAL A 51 11.82 5.29 4.38
CA VAL A 51 11.92 5.75 2.99
C VAL A 51 13.33 5.47 2.50
N LEU A 52 13.47 4.65 1.46
CA LEU A 52 14.77 4.33 0.86
C LEU A 52 14.76 4.69 -0.63
N ALA A 53 15.62 5.64 -1.01
CA ALA A 53 15.92 5.91 -2.41
C ALA A 53 16.99 4.93 -2.87
N VAL A 54 16.74 4.23 -3.97
CA VAL A 54 17.66 3.30 -4.63
C VAL A 54 17.90 3.70 -6.07
N LYS A 55 19.02 3.27 -6.66
CA LYS A 55 19.39 3.55 -8.05
C LYS A 55 19.22 2.30 -8.92
N ASP A 56 18.52 2.45 -10.04
CA ASP A 56 18.32 1.40 -11.05
C ASP A 56 17.78 0.07 -10.49
N ALA A 57 17.05 0.12 -9.37
CA ALA A 57 16.61 -1.07 -8.64
C ALA A 57 15.23 -0.84 -8.01
N VAL A 58 14.56 -1.94 -7.69
CA VAL A 58 13.33 -1.95 -6.90
C VAL A 58 13.40 -3.10 -5.89
N ILE A 59 13.06 -2.84 -4.62
CA ILE A 59 13.09 -3.85 -3.54
C ILE A 59 11.65 -4.22 -3.19
N PRO A 60 11.14 -5.40 -3.61
CA PRO A 60 9.72 -5.70 -3.47
C PRO A 60 9.20 -5.67 -2.02
N TYR A 61 9.98 -6.14 -1.05
CA TYR A 61 9.57 -6.04 0.36
C TYR A 61 9.62 -4.62 0.93
N ALA A 62 10.46 -3.74 0.39
CA ALA A 62 10.50 -2.33 0.80
C ALA A 62 9.29 -1.54 0.28
N VAL A 63 8.69 -1.99 -0.84
CA VAL A 63 7.38 -1.48 -1.31
C VAL A 63 6.26 -1.95 -0.38
N GLY A 64 6.38 -3.17 0.16
CA GLY A 64 5.43 -3.76 1.10
C GLY A 64 4.63 -4.92 0.49
N VAL A 65 4.10 -5.77 1.37
CA VAL A 65 3.32 -6.95 0.95
C VAL A 65 1.91 -6.58 0.48
N ASP A 66 1.29 -5.55 1.06
CA ASP A 66 0.07 -4.97 0.52
C ASP A 66 0.43 -3.76 -0.35
N ILE A 67 0.75 -4.04 -1.61
CA ILE A 67 1.22 -3.03 -2.55
C ILE A 67 0.19 -1.91 -2.62
N ALA A 68 0.66 -0.68 -2.41
CA ALA A 68 -0.15 0.52 -2.52
C ALA A 68 -1.36 0.59 -1.55
N CYS A 69 -1.28 -0.11 -0.40
CA CYS A 69 -2.16 0.16 0.74
C CYS A 69 -2.17 1.67 1.05
N ARG A 70 -3.37 2.25 1.15
CA ARG A 70 -3.56 3.70 1.17
C ARG A 70 -4.86 4.09 1.82
N MET A 71 -4.95 5.37 2.15
CA MET A 71 -6.18 5.99 2.64
C MET A 71 -6.79 6.89 1.58
N LYS A 72 -8.13 6.93 1.51
CA LYS A 72 -8.90 7.93 0.76
C LYS A 72 -9.93 8.56 1.67
N LEU A 73 -9.90 9.89 1.74
CA LEU A 73 -10.93 10.71 2.39
C LEU A 73 -11.89 11.24 1.33
N SER A 74 -13.13 10.75 1.34
CA SER A 74 -14.22 11.23 0.50
C SER A 74 -15.08 12.20 1.32
N VAL A 75 -15.11 13.46 0.92
CA VAL A 75 -15.87 14.51 1.62
C VAL A 75 -17.21 14.70 0.95
N LEU A 76 -18.30 14.55 1.70
CA LEU A 76 -19.65 14.78 1.21
C LEU A 76 -20.02 16.24 1.48
N PRO A 77 -20.64 16.96 0.52
CA PRO A 77 -21.10 18.34 0.72
C PRO A 77 -22.38 18.38 1.57
N ILE A 78 -22.39 17.65 2.68
CA ILE A 78 -23.51 17.49 3.61
C ILE A 78 -23.01 17.87 5.01
N PRO A 79 -23.73 18.75 5.74
CA PRO A 79 -23.37 19.10 7.11
C PRO A 79 -23.30 17.89 8.04
N PHE A 80 -22.36 17.90 9.00
CA PHE A 80 -22.22 16.81 9.97
C PHE A 80 -23.39 16.72 10.98
N THR A 81 -24.20 17.77 11.12
CA THR A 81 -25.26 17.88 12.15
C THR A 81 -26.29 16.75 12.15
N GLY A 82 -26.52 16.09 11.02
CA GLY A 82 -27.45 14.95 10.90
C GLY A 82 -26.83 13.56 11.14
N TYR A 83 -25.56 13.48 11.58
CA TYR A 83 -24.86 12.20 11.73
C TYR A 83 -25.58 11.22 12.66
N GLU A 84 -26.00 11.67 13.85
CA GLU A 84 -26.65 10.76 14.83
C GLU A 84 -27.99 10.23 14.32
N ASP A 85 -28.78 11.07 13.63
CA ASP A 85 -30.07 10.67 13.04
C ASP A 85 -29.91 9.64 11.92
N HIS A 86 -28.77 9.64 11.22
CA HIS A 86 -28.51 8.77 10.08
C HIS A 86 -27.50 7.64 10.36
N LYS A 87 -27.04 7.51 11.60
CA LYS A 87 -25.97 6.57 11.97
C LYS A 87 -26.22 5.13 11.54
N GLN A 88 -27.46 4.65 11.70
CA GLN A 88 -27.84 3.30 11.30
C GLN A 88 -27.81 3.12 9.79
N LEU A 89 -28.24 4.12 9.02
CA LEU A 89 -28.21 4.10 7.56
C LEU A 89 -26.76 4.12 7.05
N LEU A 90 -25.91 4.96 7.65
CA LEU A 90 -24.48 5.04 7.31
C LEU A 90 -23.77 3.71 7.58
N ARG A 91 -24.07 3.08 8.72
CA ARG A 91 -23.57 1.73 9.04
C ARG A 91 -24.02 0.70 8.01
N GLN A 92 -25.31 0.67 7.68
CA GLN A 92 -25.85 -0.24 6.66
C GLN A 92 -25.22 0.01 5.28
N ALA A 93 -24.93 1.26 4.92
CA ALA A 93 -24.20 1.56 3.70
C ALA A 93 -22.82 0.90 3.70
N LEU A 94 -22.06 0.97 4.80
CA LEU A 94 -20.76 0.27 4.88
C LEU A 94 -20.92 -1.25 4.79
N GLU A 95 -21.85 -1.84 5.55
CA GLU A 95 -22.06 -3.29 5.60
C GLU A 95 -22.59 -3.87 4.27
N THR A 96 -23.24 -3.07 3.43
CA THR A 96 -23.79 -3.51 2.14
C THR A 96 -22.89 -3.16 0.96
N GLN A 97 -22.11 -2.08 1.06
CA GLN A 97 -21.29 -1.59 -0.05
C GLN A 97 -19.86 -2.13 -0.03
N THR A 98 -19.41 -2.79 1.05
CA THR A 98 -18.10 -3.44 1.10
C THR A 98 -18.12 -4.69 1.99
N ASN A 99 -17.15 -5.59 1.76
CA ASN A 99 -16.95 -6.78 2.58
C ASN A 99 -15.66 -6.64 3.41
N PHE A 100 -15.74 -7.06 4.68
CA PHE A 100 -14.63 -7.07 5.63
C PHE A 100 -14.24 -8.51 5.97
N GLY A 101 -12.95 -8.79 5.98
CA GLY A 101 -12.41 -10.11 6.29
C GLY A 101 -11.29 -10.57 5.38
N VAL A 102 -10.60 -11.62 5.81
CA VAL A 102 -9.53 -12.26 5.04
C VAL A 102 -10.15 -13.06 3.91
N GLY A 103 -9.79 -12.74 2.66
CA GLY A 103 -10.24 -13.51 1.51
C GLY A 103 -11.67 -13.22 1.05
N GLU A 104 -12.33 -12.23 1.64
CA GLU A 104 -13.67 -11.80 1.22
C GLU A 104 -13.70 -11.38 -0.25
N GLU A 105 -14.82 -11.70 -0.89
CA GLU A 105 -15.09 -11.53 -2.31
C GLU A 105 -16.56 -11.17 -2.52
N PHE A 106 -16.86 -10.40 -3.57
CA PHE A 106 -18.22 -10.20 -4.03
C PHE A 106 -18.67 -11.39 -4.87
N SER A 107 -19.87 -11.92 -4.57
CA SER A 107 -20.52 -12.96 -5.39
C SER A 107 -20.82 -12.48 -6.81
N ARG A 108 -21.09 -11.18 -6.96
CA ARG A 108 -21.22 -10.47 -8.24
C ARG A 108 -20.10 -9.42 -8.32
N PRO A 109 -19.00 -9.71 -9.03
CA PRO A 109 -17.89 -8.77 -9.19
C PRO A 109 -18.36 -7.42 -9.72
N ARG A 110 -17.76 -6.34 -9.23
CA ARG A 110 -18.05 -4.98 -9.69
C ARG A 110 -17.09 -4.61 -10.81
N GLN A 111 -17.63 -4.02 -11.86
CA GLN A 111 -16.82 -3.56 -12.98
C GLN A 111 -16.20 -2.20 -12.66
N HIS A 112 -14.92 -2.04 -13.03
CA HIS A 112 -14.20 -0.76 -13.02
C HIS A 112 -13.16 -0.79 -14.14
N ARG A 113 -12.80 0.38 -14.69
CA ARG A 113 -11.80 0.55 -15.77
C ARG A 113 -10.47 -0.19 -15.53
N VAL A 114 -10.08 -0.37 -14.28
CA VAL A 114 -8.84 -1.09 -13.92
C VAL A 114 -8.89 -2.57 -14.31
N MET A 115 -10.08 -3.16 -14.40
CA MET A 115 -10.28 -4.54 -14.84
C MET A 115 -10.21 -4.70 -16.37
N ASP A 116 -10.30 -3.58 -17.10
CA ASP A 116 -10.17 -3.51 -18.55
C ASP A 116 -8.72 -3.26 -19.01
N GLU A 117 -7.82 -2.92 -18.07
CA GLU A 117 -6.38 -2.82 -18.34
C GLU A 117 -5.76 -4.17 -18.73
N ASP A 118 -4.50 -4.15 -19.18
CA ASP A 118 -3.76 -5.37 -19.50
C ASP A 118 -3.30 -6.08 -18.22
N TRP A 119 -3.96 -7.19 -17.89
CA TRP A 119 -3.56 -8.13 -16.84
C TRP A 119 -2.75 -9.32 -17.39
N SER A 120 -2.53 -9.38 -18.71
CA SER A 120 -2.00 -10.56 -19.39
C SER A 120 -0.51 -10.48 -19.73
N PHE A 121 0.13 -9.33 -19.47
CA PHE A 121 1.55 -9.09 -19.79
C PHE A 121 2.53 -10.07 -19.11
N CYS A 122 2.14 -10.73 -18.01
CA CYS A 122 2.91 -11.83 -17.45
C CYS A 122 2.03 -12.91 -16.81
N PRO A 123 2.53 -14.16 -16.68
CA PRO A 123 1.74 -15.27 -16.15
C PRO A 123 1.24 -15.05 -14.72
N VAL A 124 2.06 -14.44 -13.85
CA VAL A 124 1.68 -14.22 -12.45
C VAL A 124 0.51 -13.26 -12.34
N VAL A 125 0.54 -12.12 -13.04
CA VAL A 125 -0.56 -11.14 -13.02
C VAL A 125 -1.81 -11.71 -13.70
N LYS A 126 -1.64 -12.41 -14.83
CA LYS A 126 -2.77 -13.03 -15.56
C LYS A 126 -3.56 -13.97 -14.68
N SER A 127 -2.87 -14.80 -13.91
CA SER A 127 -3.49 -15.78 -13.01
C SER A 127 -4.31 -15.15 -11.86
N LEU A 128 -4.11 -13.84 -11.59
CA LEU A 128 -4.72 -13.13 -10.48
C LEU A 128 -5.94 -12.30 -10.89
N LYS A 129 -6.20 -12.10 -12.19
CA LYS A 129 -7.26 -11.21 -12.68
C LYS A 129 -8.63 -11.55 -12.08
N ASP A 130 -9.04 -12.81 -12.14
CA ASP A 130 -10.37 -13.21 -11.65
C ASP A 130 -10.52 -13.00 -10.15
N LYS A 131 -9.47 -13.31 -9.39
CA LYS A 131 -9.45 -13.05 -7.95
C LYS A 131 -9.50 -11.56 -7.65
N ALA A 132 -8.69 -10.76 -8.35
CA ALA A 132 -8.71 -9.31 -8.20
C ALA A 132 -10.10 -8.75 -8.52
N HIS A 133 -10.75 -9.20 -9.58
CA HIS A 133 -12.09 -8.74 -9.93
C HIS A 133 -13.11 -9.01 -8.81
N LYS A 134 -13.08 -10.22 -8.23
CA LYS A 134 -13.97 -10.58 -7.12
C LYS A 134 -13.69 -9.79 -5.84
N GLN A 135 -12.44 -9.37 -5.63
CA GLN A 135 -12.03 -8.63 -4.43
C GLN A 135 -12.09 -7.11 -4.59
N LEU A 136 -12.37 -6.59 -5.79
CA LEU A 136 -12.39 -5.18 -6.09
C LEU A 136 -13.48 -4.46 -5.29
N GLY A 137 -13.09 -3.47 -4.49
CA GLY A 137 -13.99 -2.72 -3.61
C GLY A 137 -14.27 -3.39 -2.26
N THR A 138 -13.56 -4.48 -1.92
CA THR A 138 -13.58 -5.04 -0.56
C THR A 138 -12.61 -4.29 0.37
N SER A 139 -12.98 -4.09 1.63
CA SER A 139 -12.13 -3.45 2.64
C SER A 139 -11.01 -4.40 3.08
N GLY A 140 -11.36 -5.66 3.33
CA GLY A 140 -10.42 -6.64 3.84
C GLY A 140 -10.28 -6.67 5.35
N SER A 141 -9.06 -6.92 5.82
CA SER A 141 -8.73 -7.26 7.20
C SER A 141 -7.41 -6.59 7.63
N GLY A 142 -7.00 -6.79 8.88
CA GLY A 142 -5.79 -6.17 9.42
C GLY A 142 -6.08 -4.74 9.87
N ASN A 143 -5.26 -3.78 9.45
CA ASN A 143 -5.46 -2.35 9.73
C ASN A 143 -6.41 -1.66 8.73
N HIS A 144 -7.09 -2.42 7.87
CA HIS A 144 -8.03 -1.88 6.88
C HIS A 144 -9.40 -1.59 7.50
N PHE A 145 -9.99 -0.46 7.13
CA PHE A 145 -11.25 0.01 7.67
C PHE A 145 -11.99 0.92 6.68
N ALA A 146 -13.28 1.15 6.94
CA ALA A 146 -14.05 2.20 6.32
C ALA A 146 -14.94 2.83 7.39
N GLU A 147 -14.86 4.14 7.58
CA GLU A 147 -15.55 4.84 8.65
C GLU A 147 -16.09 6.19 8.19
N PHE A 148 -17.31 6.50 8.64
CA PHE A 148 -17.84 7.85 8.55
C PHE A 148 -17.36 8.66 9.75
N GLY A 149 -16.99 9.91 9.50
CA GLY A 149 -16.48 10.82 10.50
C GLY A 149 -16.78 12.27 10.17
N LYS A 150 -16.31 13.15 11.06
CA LYS A 150 -16.44 14.59 10.94
C LYS A 150 -15.18 15.19 10.35
N LEU A 151 -15.31 15.94 9.25
CA LEU A 151 -14.27 16.84 8.76
C LEU A 151 -14.62 18.27 9.17
N SER A 152 -13.72 18.92 9.92
CA SER A 152 -13.86 20.33 10.29
C SER A 152 -12.89 21.19 9.47
N LEU A 153 -13.42 22.12 8.69
CA LEU A 153 -12.66 23.09 7.91
C LEU A 153 -12.64 24.44 8.65
N ALA A 154 -11.45 24.88 9.06
CA ALA A 154 -11.28 26.17 9.76
C ALA A 154 -11.38 27.39 8.82
N ARG A 155 -11.25 27.17 7.51
CA ARG A 155 -11.36 28.17 6.44
C ARG A 155 -11.87 27.49 5.18
N ASP A 156 -12.28 28.30 4.20
CA ASP A 156 -12.59 27.81 2.86
C ASP A 156 -11.39 27.03 2.29
N ASP A 157 -11.61 25.76 1.94
CA ASP A 157 -10.60 24.84 1.43
C ASP A 157 -11.30 23.74 0.62
N ILE A 158 -10.56 23.03 -0.23
CA ILE A 158 -11.05 21.87 -1.03
C ILE A 158 -12.38 22.12 -1.77
N GLY A 159 -12.69 23.37 -2.13
CA GLY A 159 -13.93 23.77 -2.79
C GLY A 159 -15.17 23.85 -1.88
N LEU A 160 -14.99 23.77 -0.56
CA LEU A 160 -16.03 23.89 0.45
C LEU A 160 -15.80 25.12 1.34
N LYS A 161 -16.86 25.58 1.99
CA LYS A 161 -16.78 26.68 2.96
C LYS A 161 -16.23 26.20 4.30
N ALA A 162 -15.74 27.12 5.13
CA ALA A 162 -15.48 26.81 6.53
C ALA A 162 -16.74 26.20 7.19
N GLY A 163 -16.57 25.08 7.91
CA GLY A 163 -17.70 24.33 8.44
C GLY A 163 -17.37 22.87 8.78
N GLU A 164 -18.40 22.13 9.19
CA GLU A 164 -18.29 20.71 9.55
C GLU A 164 -19.07 19.84 8.56
N TYR A 165 -18.40 18.86 7.98
CA TYR A 165 -18.91 18.02 6.91
C TYR A 165 -18.84 16.55 7.28
N LEU A 166 -19.79 15.77 6.77
CA LEU A 166 -19.70 14.32 6.78
C LEU A 166 -18.60 13.86 5.81
N ALA A 167 -17.69 13.01 6.28
CA ALA A 167 -16.62 12.44 5.46
C ALA A 167 -16.56 10.92 5.64
N LEU A 168 -16.18 10.22 4.59
CA LEU A 168 -15.90 8.79 4.59
C LEU A 168 -14.39 8.60 4.45
N LEU A 169 -13.75 8.04 5.48
CA LEU A 169 -12.36 7.64 5.44
C LEU A 169 -12.29 6.13 5.18
N THR A 170 -11.55 5.76 4.14
CA THR A 170 -11.34 4.35 3.78
C THR A 170 -9.85 4.05 3.78
N HIS A 171 -9.48 2.88 4.29
CA HIS A 171 -8.12 2.36 4.30
C HIS A 171 -8.15 0.93 3.75
N SER A 172 -7.56 0.73 2.58
CA SER A 172 -7.49 -0.56 1.90
C SER A 172 -6.29 -0.57 0.96
N GLY A 173 -6.09 -1.68 0.26
CA GLY A 173 -4.93 -1.91 -0.59
C GLY A 173 -5.25 -2.80 -1.79
N SER A 174 -4.22 -3.44 -2.33
CA SER A 174 -4.32 -4.27 -3.53
C SER A 174 -4.78 -5.71 -3.26
N ARG A 175 -5.22 -5.97 -2.03
CA ARG A 175 -5.85 -7.22 -1.60
C ARG A 175 -4.97 -8.45 -1.89
N GLY A 176 -5.60 -9.61 -2.10
CA GLY A 176 -4.87 -10.86 -2.32
C GLY A 176 -4.02 -10.86 -3.59
N ALA A 177 -4.35 -10.05 -4.59
CA ALA A 177 -3.57 -9.94 -5.82
C ALA A 177 -2.19 -9.30 -5.55
N GLY A 178 -2.16 -8.12 -4.91
CA GLY A 178 -0.90 -7.47 -4.58
C GLY A 178 -0.04 -8.28 -3.62
N ALA A 179 -0.64 -8.92 -2.62
CA ALA A 179 0.08 -9.83 -1.72
C ALA A 179 0.77 -10.99 -2.45
N ARG A 180 0.12 -11.56 -3.47
CA ARG A 180 0.70 -12.65 -4.29
C ARG A 180 1.80 -12.14 -5.21
N ILE A 181 1.62 -10.96 -5.81
CA ILE A 181 2.65 -10.30 -6.63
C ILE A 181 3.89 -9.99 -5.77
N ALA A 182 3.72 -9.30 -4.64
CA ALA A 182 4.82 -9.00 -3.72
C ALA A 182 5.55 -10.29 -3.28
N SER A 183 4.81 -11.33 -2.89
CA SER A 183 5.42 -12.61 -2.50
C SER A 183 6.22 -13.27 -3.63
N HIS A 184 5.70 -13.25 -4.86
CA HIS A 184 6.38 -13.81 -6.03
C HIS A 184 7.71 -13.10 -6.29
N TYR A 185 7.68 -11.77 -6.42
CA TYR A 185 8.86 -10.99 -6.78
C TYR A 185 9.86 -10.87 -5.63
N SER A 186 9.42 -10.83 -4.37
CA SER A 186 10.34 -10.92 -3.23
C SER A 186 11.11 -12.25 -3.21
N LYS A 187 10.46 -13.37 -3.54
CA LYS A 187 11.14 -14.67 -3.65
C LYS A 187 12.10 -14.71 -4.84
N LEU A 188 11.73 -14.10 -5.96
CA LEU A 188 12.58 -13.98 -7.14
C LEU A 188 13.83 -13.15 -6.85
N ALA A 189 13.67 -11.96 -6.28
CA ALA A 189 14.76 -11.08 -5.87
C ALA A 189 15.75 -11.82 -4.94
N LYS A 190 15.24 -12.55 -3.95
CA LYS A 190 16.06 -13.41 -3.07
C LYS A 190 16.86 -14.48 -3.80
N ARG A 191 16.30 -15.09 -4.85
CA ARG A 191 17.01 -16.10 -5.66
C ARG A 191 18.09 -15.47 -6.54
N LEU A 192 17.87 -14.25 -7.02
CA LEU A 192 18.83 -13.50 -7.83
C LEU A 192 20.01 -12.95 -7.01
N HIS A 193 19.84 -12.86 -5.69
CA HIS A 193 20.83 -12.36 -4.74
C HIS A 193 21.17 -13.39 -3.64
N PRO A 194 21.69 -14.58 -3.98
CA PRO A 194 22.04 -15.62 -3.01
C PRO A 194 23.19 -15.22 -2.08
N GLU A 195 23.98 -14.21 -2.46
CA GLU A 195 25.05 -13.62 -1.64
C GLU A 195 24.53 -12.84 -0.43
N LEU A 196 23.26 -12.43 -0.43
CA LEU A 196 22.66 -11.73 0.70
C LEU A 196 22.27 -12.74 1.79
N GLY A 197 22.99 -12.72 2.91
CA GLY A 197 22.62 -13.44 4.12
C GLY A 197 21.39 -12.84 4.81
N LYS A 198 20.87 -13.52 5.85
CA LYS A 198 19.87 -12.90 6.74
C LYS A 198 20.55 -11.81 7.59
N PRO A 199 19.91 -10.66 7.86
CA PRO A 199 18.55 -10.27 7.43
C PRO A 199 18.49 -9.59 6.04
N LEU A 200 19.64 -9.28 5.43
CA LEU A 200 19.75 -8.52 4.17
C LEU A 200 19.03 -9.15 2.98
N ASN A 201 18.79 -10.46 2.98
CA ASN A 201 18.01 -11.09 1.92
C ASN A 201 16.56 -10.57 1.82
N ASN A 202 15.99 -9.98 2.87
CA ASN A 202 14.69 -9.31 2.78
C ASN A 202 14.77 -7.97 2.02
N LEU A 203 15.98 -7.45 1.81
CA LEU A 203 16.27 -6.26 1.02
C LEU A 203 16.78 -6.59 -0.39
N ALA A 204 16.70 -7.85 -0.81
CA ALA A 204 17.04 -8.25 -2.17
C ALA A 204 16.19 -7.46 -3.19
N TRP A 205 16.83 -7.04 -4.28
CA TRP A 205 16.23 -6.16 -5.28
C TRP A 205 16.08 -6.85 -6.63
N LEU A 206 15.33 -6.18 -7.51
CA LEU A 206 15.29 -6.45 -8.94
C LEU A 206 15.92 -5.27 -9.67
N ASP A 207 16.78 -5.55 -10.64
CA ASP A 207 17.39 -4.53 -11.50
C ASP A 207 16.34 -4.02 -12.49
N MET A 208 16.09 -2.71 -12.47
CA MET A 208 15.06 -2.05 -13.28
C MET A 208 15.37 -2.06 -14.79
N LYS A 209 16.58 -2.49 -15.19
CA LYS A 209 16.98 -2.66 -16.59
C LYS A 209 16.77 -4.09 -17.09
N LYS A 210 16.42 -5.02 -16.20
CA LYS A 210 16.15 -6.43 -16.54
C LYS A 210 14.66 -6.70 -16.61
N GLU A 211 14.33 -7.80 -17.29
CA GLU A 211 12.93 -8.22 -17.52
C GLU A 211 12.15 -8.33 -16.21
N GLU A 212 12.72 -8.97 -15.19
CA GLU A 212 12.06 -9.18 -13.90
C GLU A 212 11.75 -7.86 -13.17
N GLY A 213 12.66 -6.88 -13.25
CA GLY A 213 12.46 -5.56 -12.64
C GLY A 213 11.40 -4.75 -13.37
N ILE A 214 11.44 -4.75 -14.71
CA ILE A 214 10.42 -4.09 -15.55
C ILE A 214 9.05 -4.73 -15.32
N GLU A 215 8.99 -6.05 -15.26
CA GLU A 215 7.75 -6.81 -15.05
C GLU A 215 7.15 -6.53 -13.67
N TYR A 216 7.97 -6.57 -12.60
CA TYR A 216 7.50 -6.22 -11.26
C TYR A 216 7.03 -4.77 -11.18
N PHE A 217 7.75 -3.83 -11.79
CA PHE A 217 7.36 -2.43 -11.75
C PHE A 217 6.00 -2.21 -12.42
N LYS A 218 5.76 -2.82 -13.59
CA LYS A 218 4.43 -2.79 -14.24
C LYS A 218 3.35 -3.41 -13.36
N ALA A 219 3.64 -4.55 -12.72
CA ALA A 219 2.71 -5.20 -11.80
C ALA A 219 2.40 -4.34 -10.57
N MET A 220 3.42 -3.68 -10.01
CA MET A 220 3.30 -2.75 -8.88
C MET A 220 2.44 -1.54 -9.25
N GLU A 221 2.65 -0.95 -10.43
CA GLU A 221 1.84 0.17 -10.92
C GLU A 221 0.37 -0.22 -11.16
N LEU A 222 0.12 -1.40 -11.74
CA LEU A 222 -1.24 -1.95 -11.89
C LEU A 222 -1.90 -2.14 -10.52
N MET A 223 -1.18 -2.69 -9.53
CA MET A 223 -1.69 -2.81 -8.16
C MET A 223 -1.94 -1.45 -7.50
N GLY A 224 -1.14 -0.43 -7.82
CA GLY A 224 -1.38 0.95 -7.40
C GLY A 224 -2.70 1.51 -7.92
N ARG A 225 -2.99 1.29 -9.20
CA ARG A 225 -4.28 1.70 -9.81
C ARG A 225 -5.44 0.86 -9.29
N TYR A 226 -5.24 -0.44 -9.09
CA TYR A 226 -6.25 -1.34 -8.53
C TYR A 226 -6.59 -0.99 -7.07
N ALA A 227 -5.59 -0.66 -6.26
CA ALA A 227 -5.83 -0.19 -4.89
C ALA A 227 -6.63 1.12 -4.91
N SER A 228 -6.27 2.08 -5.75
CA SER A 228 -7.04 3.33 -5.94
C SER A 228 -8.49 3.07 -6.33
N ALA A 229 -8.71 2.19 -7.32
CA ALA A 229 -10.02 1.78 -7.79
C ALA A 229 -10.87 1.12 -6.70
N SER A 230 -10.26 0.44 -5.72
CA SER A 230 -11.00 -0.16 -4.61
C SER A 230 -11.60 0.86 -3.65
N HIS A 231 -11.20 2.13 -3.75
CA HIS A 231 -11.78 3.25 -3.01
C HIS A 231 -12.74 4.12 -3.85
N GLU A 232 -12.91 3.83 -5.13
CA GLU A 232 -13.87 4.49 -6.05
C GLU A 232 -15.20 3.74 -6.05
#